data_AF-A0A966SXC4-F1
#
_entry.id   AF-A0A966SXC4-F1
#
_cell.length_a   1.000
_cell.length_b   1.000
_cell.length_c   1.000
_cell.angle_alpha   90.00
_cell.angle_beta   90.00
_cell.angle_gamma   90.00
#
_symmetry.space_group_name_H-M   'P 1'
#
loop_
_entity.id
_entity.type
_entity.pdbx_description
1 polymer ?
#
loop_
_entity_poly.entity_id
_entity_poly.type
_entity_poly.pdbx_seq_one_letter_code
_entity_poly.pdbx_strand_id
1 'polypeptide(L)' 'MFKTIKTLGITADVAYTLGFLSVIGSIFIWYSQGGTKEGADKAAGERFGIFVGLWAPTFFAIGNGLAAIKDVE' A
#
# COMPACT_ATOMS: atom_id res chain seq x y z
N MET A 1 -2.32 -0.80 20.34
CA MET A 1 -1.74 -0.94 18.99
C MET A 1 -1.48 0.40 18.31
N PHE A 2 -2.49 1.23 18.04
CA PHE A 2 -2.27 2.53 17.38
C PHE A 2 -1.41 3.53 18.17
N LYS A 3 -1.44 3.50 19.51
CA LYS A 3 -0.50 4.25 20.36
C LYS A 3 0.95 3.82 20.10
N THR A 4 1.21 2.51 19.99
CA THR A 4 2.53 1.94 19.65
C THR A 4 3.00 2.35 18.26
N ILE A 5 2.09 2.38 17.26
CA ILE A 5 2.39 2.82 15.90
C ILE A 5 2.76 4.31 15.87
N LYS A 6 2.08 5.16 16.65
CA LYS A 6 2.48 6.56 16.84
C LYS A 6 3.83 6.71 17.54
N THR A 7 4.13 5.85 18.53
CA THR A 7 5.44 5.84 19.20
C THR A 7 6.58 5.48 18.23
N LEU A 8 6.30 4.67 17.21
CA LEU A 8 7.23 4.36 16.12
C LEU A 8 7.37 5.52 15.10
N GLY A 9 6.68 6.65 15.32
CA GLY A 9 6.75 7.82 14.44
C GLY A 9 5.90 7.72 13.17
N ILE A 10 5.08 6.68 13.02
CA ILE A 10 4.20 6.52 11.85
C ILE A 10 2.95 7.40 12.04
N THR A 11 2.82 8.42 11.19
CA THR A 11 1.66 9.31 11.14
C THR A 11 0.62 8.81 10.13
N ALA A 12 -0.59 9.38 10.19
CA ALA A 12 -1.62 9.10 9.20
C ALA A 12 -1.16 9.44 7.78
N ASP A 13 -0.46 10.56 7.60
CA ASP A 13 0.08 10.98 6.30
C ASP A 13 1.08 9.98 5.71
N VAL A 14 1.94 9.39 6.54
CA VAL A 14 2.86 8.33 6.10
C VAL A 14 2.06 7.11 5.64
N ALA A 15 1.02 6.71 6.38
CA ALA A 15 0.17 5.59 5.98
C ALA A 15 -0.56 5.87 4.65
N TYR A 16 -1.12 7.07 4.46
CA TYR A 16 -1.74 7.46 3.19
C TYR A 16 -0.74 7.49 2.03
N THR A 17 0.47 7.99 2.29
CA THR A 17 1.55 8.01 1.29
C THR A 17 1.94 6.60 0.89
N LEU A 18 2.07 5.67 1.85
CA LEU A 18 2.33 4.26 1.56
C LEU A 18 1.20 3.61 0.76
N GLY A 19 -0.06 3.97 1.03
CA GLY A 19 -1.21 3.53 0.23
C GLY A 19 -1.17 4.02 -1.22
N PHE A 20 -0.79 5.28 -1.44
CA PHE A 20 -0.59 5.80 -2.80
C PHE A 20 0.61 5.16 -3.50
N LEU A 21 1.73 5.01 -2.79
CA LEU A 21 2.93 4.37 -3.30
C LEU A 21 2.69 2.90 -3.65
N SER A 22 1.82 2.18 -2.95
CA SER A 22 1.51 0.80 -3.31
C SER A 22 0.73 0.71 -4.62
N VAL A 23 -0.14 1.67 -4.93
CA VAL A 23 -0.82 1.74 -6.24
C VAL A 23 0.17 1.99 -7.37
N ILE A 24 1.03 3.01 -7.24
CA ILE A 24 2.04 3.31 -8.27
C ILE A 24 3.03 2.15 -8.40
N GLY A 25 3.48 1.61 -7.27
CA GLY A 25 4.36 0.45 -7.21
C GLY A 25 3.75 -0.78 -7.87
N SER A 26 2.43 -1.01 -7.73
CA SER A 26 1.75 -2.13 -8.38
C SER A 26 1.82 -2.06 -9.90
N ILE A 27 1.64 -0.88 -10.48
CA ILE A 27 1.73 -0.64 -11.93
C ILE A 27 3.17 -0.85 -12.39
N PHE A 28 4.14 -0.31 -11.65
CA PHE A 28 5.56 -0.49 -11.96
C PHE A 28 5.98 -1.96 -11.93
N ILE A 29 5.57 -2.71 -10.90
CA ILE A 29 5.88 -4.13 -10.75
C ILE A 29 5.22 -4.95 -11.84
N TRP A 30 3.93 -4.71 -12.13
CA TRP A 30 3.24 -5.36 -13.24
C TRP A 30 4.01 -5.15 -14.56
N TYR A 31 4.39 -3.90 -14.85
CA TYR A 31 5.14 -3.57 -16.06
C TYR A 31 6.52 -4.27 -16.09
N SER A 32 7.27 -4.21 -14.99
CA SER A 32 8.62 -4.78 -14.89
C SER A 32 8.63 -6.31 -14.95
N GLN A 33 7.59 -6.97 -14.42
CA GLN A 33 7.53 -8.44 -14.32
C GLN A 33 6.85 -9.11 -15.51
N GLY A 34 6.66 -8.38 -16.62
CA GLY A 34 6.17 -8.96 -17.86
C GLY A 34 4.66 -8.85 -18.06
N GLY A 35 4.00 -7.90 -17.40
CA GLY A 35 2.59 -7.58 -17.65
C GLY A 35 2.26 -7.19 -19.10
N THR A 36 3.27 -6.77 -19.86
CA THR A 36 3.17 -6.49 -21.31
C THR A 36 3.59 -7.66 -22.20
N LYS A 37 4.11 -8.74 -21.63
CA LYS A 37 4.54 -9.95 -22.34
C LYS A 37 3.39 -10.96 -22.45
N GLU A 38 3.61 -12.04 -23.19
CA GLU A 38 2.68 -13.17 -23.29
C GLU A 38 3.20 -14.39 -22.52
N GLY A 39 2.30 -15.33 -22.21
CA GLY A 39 2.66 -16.58 -21.52
C GLY A 39 2.92 -16.41 -20.02
N ALA A 40 3.89 -17.17 -19.49
CA ALA A 40 4.14 -17.28 -18.05
C ALA A 40 4.55 -15.95 -17.40
N ASP A 41 5.30 -15.11 -18.12
CA ASP A 41 5.73 -13.78 -17.64
C ASP A 41 4.54 -12.86 -17.37
N LYS A 42 3.48 -12.94 -18.21
CA LYS A 42 2.25 -12.15 -17.99
C LYS A 42 1.57 -12.50 -16.68
N ALA A 43 1.41 -13.81 -16.41
CA ALA A 43 0.78 -14.29 -15.20
C ALA A 43 1.58 -13.91 -13.94
N ALA A 44 2.92 -13.88 -14.02
CA ALA A 44 3.76 -13.39 -12.94
C ALA A 44 3.51 -11.89 -12.69
N GLY A 45 3.54 -11.06 -13.74
CA GLY A 45 3.28 -9.62 -13.64
C GLY A 45 1.91 -9.28 -13.07
N GLU A 46 0.85 -9.98 -13.50
CA GLU A 46 -0.51 -9.80 -12.97
C GLU A 46 -0.61 -10.14 -11.47
N ARG A 47 -0.01 -11.26 -11.04
CA ARG A 47 -0.04 -11.70 -9.63
C ARG A 47 0.71 -10.74 -8.72
N PHE A 48 1.93 -10.35 -9.10
CA PHE A 48 2.74 -9.44 -8.29
C PHE A 48 2.16 -8.03 -8.26
N GLY A 49 1.65 -7.53 -9.39
CA GLY A 49 0.96 -6.25 -9.46
C GLY A 49 -0.26 -6.21 -8.53
N ILE A 50 -1.18 -7.17 -8.66
CA ILE A 50 -2.39 -7.23 -7.82
C ILE A 50 -2.02 -7.36 -6.34
N PHE A 51 -1.05 -8.20 -5.98
CA PHE A 51 -0.66 -8.40 -4.60
C PHE A 51 -0.21 -7.10 -3.92
N VAL A 52 0.59 -6.27 -4.61
CA VAL A 52 1.04 -4.97 -4.08
C VAL A 52 -0.08 -3.92 -4.13
N GLY A 53 -0.93 -3.96 -5.16
CA GLY A 53 -2.09 -3.06 -5.28
C GLY A 53 -3.09 -3.24 -4.13
N LEU A 54 -3.25 -4.47 -3.63
CA LEU A 54 -4.14 -4.79 -2.51
C LEU A 54 -3.68 -4.21 -1.16
N TRP A 55 -2.45 -3.72 -1.03
CA TRP A 55 -1.99 -3.08 0.21
C TRP A 55 -2.58 -1.69 0.42
N ALA A 56 -3.05 -1.03 -0.63
CA ALA A 56 -3.64 0.30 -0.57
C ALA A 56 -4.78 0.39 0.47
N PRO A 57 -5.87 -0.41 0.39
CA PRO A 57 -6.96 -0.33 1.35
C PRO A 57 -6.50 -0.55 2.80
N THR A 58 -5.52 -1.43 3.03
CA THR A 58 -4.96 -1.64 4.38
C THR A 58 -4.25 -0.39 4.89
N PHE A 59 -3.38 0.22 4.08
CA PHE A 59 -2.67 1.45 4.47
C PHE A 59 -3.62 2.63 4.69
N PHE A 60 -4.64 2.79 3.85
CA PHE A 60 -5.68 3.81 4.06
C PHE A 60 -6.50 3.55 5.33
N ALA A 61 -6.86 2.30 5.62
CA ALA A 61 -7.55 1.95 6.86
C ALA A 61 -6.71 2.25 8.10
N ILE A 62 -5.41 1.95 8.06
CA ILE A 62 -4.46 2.31 9.13
C ILE A 62 -4.37 3.83 9.30
N GLY A 63 -4.26 4.58 8.19
CA GLY A 63 -4.24 6.04 8.21
C GLY A 63 -5.50 6.62 8.84
N ASN A 64 -6.68 6.11 8.46
CA ASN A 64 -7.95 6.52 9.07
C ASN A 64 -8.00 6.22 10.56
N GLY A 65 -7.52 5.04 10.99
CA GLY A 65 -7.42 4.70 12.41
C GLY A 65 -6.46 5.62 13.18
N LEU A 66 -5.33 6.00 12.59
CA LEU A 66 -4.36 6.91 13.20
C LEU A 66 -4.87 8.37 13.28
N ALA A 67 -5.59 8.81 12.26
CA ALA A 67 -6.23 10.13 12.19
C ALA A 67 -7.35 10.24 13.23
N ALA A 68 -8.21 9.22 13.35
CA ALA A 68 -9.28 9.18 14.34
C ALA A 68 -8.78 9.17 15.80
N ILE A 69 -7.52 8.80 16.05
CA ILE A 69 -6.92 8.74 17.40
C ILE A 69 -6.24 10.07 17.78
N LYS A 70 -6.82 11.21 17.37
CA LYS A 70 -6.25 12.52 17.69
C LYS A 70 -7.33 13.60 17.82
N ASP A 71 -8.30 13.35 18.69
CA ASP A 71 -9.29 14.36 19.15
C ASP A 71 -9.70 14.14 20.63
N VAL A 72 -8.81 13.55 21.44
CA VAL A 72 -9.01 13.48 22.91
C VAL A 72 -7.83 14.17 23.56
N GLU A 73 -7.87 15.50 23.52
CA GLU A 73 -7.22 16.36 24.52
C GLU A 73 -8.17 16.51 25.72
#